data_AF-A0A2V6QWR4-F1
#
_entry.id   AF-A0A2V6QWR4-F1
#
_cell.length_a   1.000
_cell.length_b   1.000
_cell.length_c   1.000
_cell.angle_alpha   90.00
_cell.angle_beta   90.00
_cell.angle_gamma   90.00
#
_symmetry.space_group_name_H-M   'P 1'
#
loop_
_entity.id
_entity.type
_entity.pdbx_description
1 polymer ?
#
loop_
_entity_poly.entity_id
_entity_poly.type
_entity_poly.pdbx_seq_one_letter_code
_entity_poly.pdbx_strand_id
1 'polypeptide(L)'
;MRWLILLMSLPPTPTRHRVGVWRKLKRMGAVNLRGSAWILPENPETTERFHWLVQEVQSFGGEATLLRVDGIETMSDEEVTALFNGERTAEYQAVKQECRELLARLDRLGPGRRGSLDP
;
A
#
# COMPACT_ATOMS: atom_id res chain seq x y z
N MET A 1 -16.13 -4.91 9.52
CA MET A 1 -16.05 -4.99 8.03
C MET A 1 -15.50 -6.36 7.64
N ARG A 2 -15.69 -6.86 6.40
CA ARG A 2 -15.01 -8.11 5.99
C ARG A 2 -13.62 -7.83 5.45
N TRP A 3 -12.72 -8.78 5.63
CA TRP A 3 -11.30 -8.67 5.31
C TRP A 3 -10.84 -9.83 4.44
N LEU A 4 -9.85 -9.54 3.59
CA LEU A 4 -9.12 -10.53 2.81
C LEU A 4 -7.73 -10.69 3.39
N ILE A 5 -7.35 -11.91 3.74
CA ILE A 5 -6.01 -12.26 4.19
C ILE A 5 -5.37 -13.19 3.16
N LEU A 6 -4.23 -12.77 2.60
CA LEU A 6 -3.40 -13.57 1.73
C LEU A 6 -2.19 -14.09 2.52
N LEU A 7 -2.16 -15.40 2.72
CA LEU A 7 -0.97 -16.12 3.20
C LEU A 7 -0.20 -16.60 1.98
N MET A 8 1.07 -16.24 1.85
CA MET A 8 1.87 -16.66 0.69
C MET A 8 3.31 -17.03 1.02
N SER A 9 3.82 -18.05 0.34
CA SER A 9 5.22 -18.45 0.37
C SER A 9 5.75 -18.53 -1.05
N LEU A 10 6.96 -18.03 -1.28
CA LEU A 10 7.61 -18.06 -2.59
C LEU A 10 9.00 -18.68 -2.44
N PRO A 11 9.48 -19.44 -3.46
CA PRO A 11 10.83 -19.96 -3.45
C PRO A 11 11.88 -18.85 -3.23
N PRO A 12 12.99 -19.15 -2.52
CA PRO A 12 14.02 -18.15 -2.23
C PRO A 12 14.71 -17.64 -3.49
N THR A 13 14.75 -18.46 -4.55
CA THR A 13 15.32 -18.14 -5.85
C THR A 13 14.32 -18.41 -6.97
N PRO A 14 14.28 -17.54 -8.01
CA PRO A 14 14.99 -16.28 -8.13
C PRO A 14 14.30 -15.13 -7.37
N THR A 15 15.10 -14.28 -6.72
CA THR A 15 14.66 -13.17 -5.84
C THR A 15 13.66 -12.21 -6.50
N ARG A 16 13.73 -12.05 -7.82
CA ARG A 16 12.86 -11.14 -8.59
C ARG A 16 11.36 -11.43 -8.40
N HIS A 17 10.96 -12.69 -8.23
CA HIS A 17 9.55 -13.05 -8.07
C HIS A 17 9.00 -12.53 -6.74
N ARG A 18 9.73 -12.79 -5.64
CA ARG A 18 9.42 -12.27 -4.31
C ARG A 18 9.32 -10.75 -4.28
N VAL A 19 10.30 -10.06 -4.87
CA VAL A 19 10.33 -8.60 -4.93
C VAL A 19 9.16 -8.06 -5.77
N GLY A 20 8.86 -8.69 -6.89
CA GLY A 20 7.74 -8.30 -7.77
C GLY A 20 6.38 -8.40 -7.07
N VAL A 21 6.11 -9.54 -6.43
CA VAL A 21 4.87 -9.80 -5.69
C VAL A 21 4.75 -8.84 -4.49
N TRP A 22 5.83 -8.63 -3.72
CA TRP A 22 5.81 -7.68 -2.61
C TRP A 22 5.53 -6.23 -3.08
N ARG A 23 6.15 -5.79 -4.19
CA ARG A 23 5.87 -4.46 -4.75
C ARG A 23 4.42 -4.30 -5.21
N LYS A 24 3.80 -5.37 -5.73
CA LYS A 24 2.36 -5.38 -6.08
C LYS A 24 1.50 -5.21 -4.83
N LEU A 25 1.79 -5.96 -3.77
CA LEU A 25 1.11 -5.85 -2.46
C LEU A 25 1.18 -4.44 -1.89
N LYS A 26 2.37 -3.84 -1.85
CA LYS A 26 2.54 -2.44 -1.42
C LYS A 26 1.74 -1.46 -2.27
N ARG A 27 1.74 -1.60 -3.60
CA ARG A 27 0.97 -0.72 -4.49
C ARG A 27 -0.54 -0.83 -4.26
N MET A 28 -1.04 -2.03 -3.95
CA MET A 28 -2.45 -2.24 -3.59
C MET A 28 -2.81 -1.69 -2.21
N GLY A 29 -1.83 -1.23 -1.42
CA GLY A 29 -2.04 -0.82 -0.04
C GLY A 29 -2.21 -1.99 0.92
N ALA A 30 -1.80 -3.21 0.54
CA ALA A 30 -1.86 -4.36 1.42
C ALA A 30 -0.86 -4.19 2.57
N VAL A 31 -1.32 -4.48 3.79
CA VAL A 31 -0.51 -4.38 4.99
C VAL A 31 -0.01 -5.76 5.38
N ASN A 32 1.24 -5.87 5.82
CA ASN A 32 1.75 -7.10 6.37
C ASN A 32 1.33 -7.20 7.84
N LEU A 33 0.53 -8.21 8.20
CA LEU A 33 0.16 -8.44 9.60
C LEU A 33 1.34 -9.04 10.35
N ARG A 34 1.80 -10.22 9.91
CA ARG A 34 2.99 -10.92 10.40
C ARG A 34 3.52 -11.86 9.32
N GLY A 35 4.83 -11.86 9.11
CA GLY A 35 5.50 -12.81 8.23
C GLY A 35 4.95 -12.79 6.81
N SER A 36 4.31 -13.88 6.39
CA SER A 36 3.72 -14.07 5.06
C SER A 36 2.27 -13.61 4.93
N ALA A 37 1.65 -13.08 5.99
CA ALA A 37 0.24 -12.70 6.01
C ALA A 37 0.03 -11.24 5.59
N TRP A 38 -0.73 -11.04 4.51
CA TRP A 38 -1.09 -9.74 3.97
C TRP A 38 -2.58 -9.49 4.05
N ILE A 39 -3.00 -8.30 4.45
CA ILE A 39 -4.42 -7.97 4.65
C ILE A 39 -4.88 -6.77 3.80
N LEU A 40 -6.12 -6.84 3.32
CA LEU A 40 -6.88 -5.75 2.70
C LEU A 40 -8.36 -5.80 3.13
N PRO A 41 -9.06 -4.66 3.21
CA PRO A 41 -10.52 -4.66 3.26
C PRO A 41 -11.11 -5.37 2.04
N GLU A 42 -12.15 -6.15 2.26
CA GLU A 42 -12.82 -6.87 1.18
C GLU A 42 -13.70 -5.92 0.35
N ASN A 43 -13.39 -5.82 -0.94
CA ASN A 43 -14.25 -5.22 -1.95
C ASN A 43 -14.04 -5.94 -3.30
N PRO A 44 -14.85 -5.69 -4.34
CA PRO A 44 -14.73 -6.40 -5.62
C PRO A 44 -13.33 -6.24 -6.26
N GLU A 45 -12.75 -5.05 -6.20
CA GLU A 45 -11.44 -4.74 -6.78
C GLU A 45 -10.30 -5.45 -6.04
N THR A 46 -10.30 -5.45 -4.71
CA THR A 46 -9.28 -6.12 -3.89
C THR A 46 -9.40 -7.65 -4.01
N THR A 47 -10.62 -8.16 -4.09
CA THR A 47 -10.90 -9.59 -4.31
C THR A 47 -10.30 -10.05 -5.62
N GLU A 48 -10.62 -9.36 -6.72
CA GLU A 48 -10.08 -9.69 -8.05
C GLU A 48 -8.56 -9.63 -8.06
N ARG A 49 -7.97 -8.55 -7.54
CA ARG A 49 -6.52 -8.39 -7.49
C ARG A 49 -5.82 -9.48 -6.68
N PHE A 50 -6.39 -9.89 -5.55
CA PHE A 50 -5.84 -10.98 -4.75
C PHE A 50 -5.95 -12.32 -5.47
N HIS A 51 -7.05 -12.59 -6.20
CA HIS A 51 -7.14 -13.77 -7.04
C HIS A 51 -6.06 -13.80 -8.12
N TRP A 52 -5.83 -12.69 -8.82
CA TRP A 52 -4.74 -12.60 -9.80
C TRP A 52 -3.37 -12.83 -9.15
N LEU A 53 -3.15 -12.30 -7.95
CA LEU A 53 -1.89 -12.46 -7.23
C LEU A 53 -1.68 -13.91 -6.77
N VAL A 54 -2.73 -14.60 -6.34
CA VAL A 54 -2.68 -16.03 -6.00
C VAL A 54 -2.21 -16.85 -7.21
N GLN A 55 -2.80 -16.62 -8.38
CA GLN A 55 -2.41 -17.30 -9.62
C GLN A 55 -0.96 -16.99 -10.01
N GLU A 56 -0.55 -15.74 -9.87
CA GLU A 56 0.83 -15.32 -10.14
C GLU A 56 1.84 -16.00 -9.19
N VAL A 57 1.55 -16.04 -7.88
CA VAL A 57 2.42 -16.71 -6.90
C VAL A 57 2.55 -18.20 -7.22
N GLN A 58 1.43 -18.86 -7.53
CA GLN A 58 1.41 -20.27 -7.94
C GLN A 58 2.21 -20.50 -9.23
N SER A 59 2.13 -19.58 -10.21
CA SER A 59 2.92 -19.66 -11.44
C SER A 59 4.44 -19.58 -11.22
N PHE A 60 4.88 -18.98 -10.10
CA PHE A 60 6.28 -18.91 -9.70
C PHE A 60 6.72 -20.12 -8.85
N GLY A 61 5.86 -21.15 -8.71
CA GLY A 61 6.12 -22.31 -7.86
C GLY A 61 5.99 -22.00 -6.36
N GLY A 62 5.29 -20.92 -6.02
CA GLY A 62 4.94 -20.59 -4.64
C GLY A 62 3.60 -21.16 -4.21
N GLU A 63 3.30 -20.99 -2.92
CA GLU A 63 2.02 -21.34 -2.32
C GLU A 63 1.29 -20.06 -1.92
N ALA A 64 -0.01 -20.01 -2.16
CA ALA A 64 -0.85 -18.88 -1.79
C ALA A 64 -2.22 -19.38 -1.32
N THR A 65 -2.66 -18.88 -0.17
CA THR A 65 -3.98 -19.15 0.42
C THR A 65 -4.68 -17.83 0.66
N LEU A 66 -5.86 -17.66 0.06
CA LEU A 66 -6.71 -16.49 0.25
C LEU A 66 -7.85 -16.84 1.22
N LEU A 67 -7.91 -16.10 2.32
CA LEU A 67 -8.91 -16.25 3.37
C LEU A 67 -9.83 -15.03 3.36
N ARG A 68 -11.13 -15.27 3.53
CA ARG A 68 -12.13 -14.23 3.80
C ARG A 68 -12.49 -14.34 5.27
N VAL A 69 -12.36 -13.25 6.01
CA VAL A 69 -12.66 -13.23 7.45
C VAL A 69 -13.59 -12.07 7.77
N ASP A 70 -14.56 -12.30 8.66
CA ASP A 70 -15.52 -11.27 9.08
C ASP A 70 -14.93 -10.28 10.10
N GLY A 71 -13.77 -10.61 10.67
CA GLY A 71 -13.04 -9.80 11.64
C GLY A 71 -11.76 -10.49 12.11
N ILE A 72 -10.94 -9.77 12.86
CA ILE A 72 -9.76 -10.32 13.56
C ILE A 72 -10.05 -10.23 15.06
N GLU A 73 -10.21 -11.36 15.75
CA GLU A 73 -10.65 -11.35 17.16
C GLU A 73 -9.72 -10.55 18.09
N THR A 74 -8.42 -10.52 17.79
CA THR A 74 -7.41 -9.85 18.62
C THR A 74 -7.14 -8.40 18.22
N MET A 75 -7.85 -7.87 17.23
CA MET A 75 -7.64 -6.51 16.72
C MET A 75 -8.96 -5.85 16.36
N SER A 76 -9.17 -4.64 16.86
CA SER A 76 -10.25 -3.78 16.38
C SER A 76 -10.02 -3.37 14.92
N ASP A 77 -11.11 -3.06 14.20
CA ASP A 77 -11.05 -2.50 12.85
C ASP A 77 -10.19 -1.20 12.83
N GLU A 78 -10.15 -0.46 13.94
CA GLU A 78 -9.35 0.76 14.15
C GLU A 78 -7.85 0.47 14.28
N GLU A 79 -7.45 -0.55 15.04
CA GLU A 79 -6.06 -0.99 15.15
C GLU A 79 -5.55 -1.53 13.81
N VAL A 80 -6.38 -2.30 13.11
CA VAL A 80 -6.06 -2.76 11.75
C VAL A 80 -5.86 -1.54 10.84
N THR A 81 -6.79 -0.58 10.84
CA THR A 81 -6.68 0.68 10.08
C THR A 81 -5.44 1.49 10.46
N ALA A 82 -5.05 1.51 11.73
CA ALA A 82 -3.83 2.18 12.18
C ALA A 82 -2.57 1.53 11.58
N LEU A 83 -2.53 0.21 11.38
CA LEU A 83 -1.44 -0.45 10.67
C LEU A 83 -1.35 0.00 9.20
N PHE A 84 -2.49 0.20 8.52
CA PHE A 84 -2.53 0.77 7.16
C PHE A 84 -1.92 2.18 7.12
N ASN A 85 -2.27 3.02 8.09
CA ASN A 85 -1.74 4.37 8.20
C ASN A 85 -0.23 4.37 8.53
N GLY A 86 0.21 3.44 9.39
CA GLY A 86 1.61 3.28 9.79
C GLY A 86 2.53 2.93 8.62
N GLU A 87 2.19 1.90 7.83
CA GLU A 87 2.99 1.46 6.67
C GLU A 87 3.10 2.55 5.59
N ARG A 88 2.08 3.41 5.46
CA ARG A 88 2.04 4.55 4.53
C ARG A 88 2.70 5.82 5.08
N THR A 89 3.05 5.85 6.37
CA THR A 89 3.54 7.08 7.02
C THR A 89 4.83 7.58 6.39
N ALA A 90 5.76 6.71 5.98
CA ALA A 90 7.00 7.16 5.34
C ALA A 90 6.76 7.87 3.99
N GLU A 91 5.85 7.35 3.16
CA GLU A 91 5.46 7.95 1.88
C GLU A 91 4.70 9.27 2.09
N TYR A 92 3.78 9.31 3.05
CA TYR A 92 3.05 10.54 3.39
C TYR A 92 3.95 11.62 3.99
N GLN A 93 4.94 11.25 4.81
CA GLN A 93 5.90 12.22 5.35
C GLN A 93 6.79 12.80 4.24
N ALA A 94 7.21 11.98 3.26
CA ALA A 94 7.94 12.45 2.09
C ALA A 94 7.12 13.45 1.28
N VAL A 95 5.87 13.12 0.93
CA VAL A 95 4.96 14.04 0.23
C VAL A 95 4.72 15.32 1.03
N LYS A 96 4.49 15.20 2.35
CA LYS A 96 4.28 16.36 3.23
C LYS A 96 5.52 17.25 3.33
N GLN A 97 6.71 16.67 3.25
CA GLN A 97 7.97 17.40 3.24
C GLN A 97 8.16 18.13 1.90
N GLU A 98 7.92 17.45 0.77
CA GLU A 98 7.95 18.06 -0.56
C GLU A 98 6.95 19.22 -0.69
N CYS A 99 5.72 19.07 -0.17
CA CYS A 99 4.75 20.15 -0.14
C CYS A 99 5.22 21.34 0.71
N ARG A 100 5.84 21.09 1.86
CA ARG A 100 6.40 22.16 2.71
C ARG A 100 7.53 22.91 2.00
N GLU A 101 8.41 22.19 1.31
CA GLU A 101 9.52 22.79 0.56
C GLU A 101 9.02 23.61 -0.63
N LEU A 102 7.99 23.13 -1.33
CA LEU A 102 7.34 23.85 -2.43
C LEU A 102 6.67 25.14 -1.93
N LEU A 103 5.90 25.06 -0.84
CA LEU A 103 5.27 26.23 -0.21
C LEU A 103 6.31 27.26 0.23
N ALA A 104 7.37 26.82 0.93
CA ALA A 104 8.47 27.69 1.33
C ALA A 104 9.24 28.30 0.13
N ARG A 105 9.22 27.66 -1.04
CA ARG A 105 9.79 28.20 -2.28
C ARG A 105 8.85 29.24 -2.91
N LEU A 106 7.53 28.99 -2.90
CA LEU A 106 6.53 29.94 -3.41
C LEU A 106 6.46 31.21 -2.55
N ASP A 107 6.53 31.08 -1.23
CA ASP A 107 6.58 32.22 -0.30
C ASP A 107 7.84 33.08 -0.53
N ARG A 108 8.97 32.45 -0.84
CA ARG A 108 10.22 33.13 -1.23
C ARG A 108 10.16 33.80 -2.59
N LEU A 109 9.29 33.34 -3.49
CA LEU A 109 9.11 33.93 -4.83
C LEU A 109 8.17 35.14 -4.82
N GLY A 110 7.35 35.30 -3.78
CA GLY A 110 6.54 36.49 -3.49
C GLY A 110 5.48 36.86 -4.56
N PRO A 111 4.47 37.68 -4.21
CA PRO A 111 3.53 38.25 -5.17
C PRO A 111 4.20 39.40 -5.95
N GLY A 112 5.09 39.07 -6.88
CA GLY A 112 5.95 40.05 -7.57
C GLY A 112 5.76 40.19 -9.09
N ARG A 113 4.83 39.47 -9.74
CA ARG A 113 4.69 39.52 -11.22
C ARG A 113 3.26 39.36 -11.77
N ARG A 114 2.25 39.94 -11.11
CA ARG A 114 0.99 40.32 -11.78
C ARG A 114 0.80 41.81 -11.58
N GLY A 115 1.16 42.62 -12.57
CA GLY A 115 0.91 44.06 -12.55
C GLY A 115 2.07 44.91 -13.06
N SER A 116 2.53 44.66 -14.28
CA SER A 116 3.09 45.72 -15.13
C SER A 116 3.02 45.25 -16.58
N LEU A 117 1.79 45.28 -17.10
CA LEU A 117 1.55 45.64 -18.50
C LEU A 117 0.73 46.92 -18.37
N ASP A 118 1.46 48.02 -18.28
CA ASP A 118 0.91 49.38 -18.31
C ASP A 118 0.41 49.71 -19.74
N PRO A 119 -0.50 50.69 -19.86
CA PRO A 119 -1.51 50.81 -20.92
C PRO A 119 -1.00 51.33 -22.28
#